data_AF-A0A5D9C6W2-F1
#
_entry.id   AF-A0A5D9C6W2-F1
#
_cell.length_a   1.000
_cell.length_b   1.000
_cell.length_c   1.000
_cell.angle_alpha   90.00
_cell.angle_beta   90.00
_cell.angle_gamma   90.00
#
_symmetry.space_group_name_H-M   'P 1'
#
loop_
_entity.id
_entity.type
_entity.pdbx_description
1 polymer ?
#
loop_
_entity_poly.entity_id
_entity_poly.type
_entity_poly.pdbx_seq_one_letter_code
_entity_poly.pdbx_strand_id
1 'polypeptide(L)'
;MAVGGDADQTVDPVGVPTLSLVLGFGPMLPILAAGLAALLWGDPLRAVAIVGGTGWAAAILLFIAGLLALPVFLLSPVAGILLLMLGYAGVAVLDPLAARRGEAPRHFARLRPPQMAVGLLGLGLLAAACLRIG
;
A
#
# COMPACT_ATOMS: atom_id res chain seq x y z
N MET A 1 18.24 12.61 -41.60
CA MET A 1 17.24 12.29 -40.56
C MET A 1 17.99 11.48 -39.51
N ALA A 2 18.53 12.15 -38.49
CA ALA A 2 19.30 11.48 -37.44
C ALA A 2 18.32 10.66 -36.59
N VAL A 3 18.50 9.33 -36.61
CA VAL A 3 17.84 8.42 -35.67
C VAL A 3 18.33 8.82 -34.28
N GLY A 4 17.38 9.23 -33.42
CA GLY A 4 17.66 9.60 -32.04
C GLY A 4 18.37 8.46 -31.34
N GLY A 5 19.58 8.74 -30.84
CA GLY A 5 20.32 7.79 -30.00
C GLY A 5 19.48 7.43 -28.78
N ASP A 6 19.41 6.14 -28.51
CA ASP A 6 18.70 5.60 -27.36
C ASP A 6 19.27 6.20 -26.08
N ALA A 7 18.45 6.93 -25.32
CA ALA A 7 18.87 7.64 -24.12
C ALA A 7 19.54 6.71 -23.08
N ASP A 8 19.24 5.42 -23.18
CA ASP A 8 19.77 4.34 -22.35
C ASP A 8 21.29 4.16 -22.48
N GLN A 9 21.89 4.49 -23.63
CA GLN A 9 23.35 4.33 -23.84
C GLN A 9 24.21 5.30 -23.02
N THR A 10 23.61 6.32 -22.42
CA THR A 10 24.30 7.30 -21.56
C THR A 10 24.16 7.00 -20.07
N VAL A 11 23.32 6.02 -19.71
CA VAL A 11 23.10 5.59 -18.34
C VAL A 11 24.19 4.58 -17.97
N ASP A 12 24.96 4.88 -16.92
CA ASP A 12 25.96 3.96 -16.39
C ASP A 12 25.26 2.65 -15.97
N PRO A 13 25.56 1.49 -16.58
CA PRO A 13 24.86 0.24 -16.33
C PRO A 13 25.09 -0.31 -14.91
N VAL A 14 26.11 0.21 -14.19
CA VAL A 14 26.41 -0.18 -12.81
C VAL A 14 25.85 0.84 -11.82
N GLY A 15 25.76 2.11 -12.20
CA GLY A 15 25.29 3.20 -11.36
C GLY A 15 23.77 3.22 -11.24
N VAL A 16 23.25 3.14 -10.01
CA VAL A 16 21.81 3.36 -9.78
C VAL A 16 21.53 4.85 -9.96
N PRO A 17 20.64 5.26 -10.90
CA PRO A 17 20.33 6.67 -11.08
C PRO A 17 19.80 7.27 -9.77
N THR A 18 20.24 8.49 -9.43
CA THR A 18 19.83 9.18 -8.19
C THR A 18 18.31 9.29 -8.09
N LEU A 19 17.64 9.50 -9.22
CA LEU A 19 16.18 9.54 -9.28
C LEU A 19 15.54 8.21 -8.83
N SER A 20 16.12 7.06 -9.20
CA SER A 20 15.64 5.75 -8.78
C SER A 20 15.80 5.53 -7.27
N LEU A 21 16.87 6.06 -6.67
CA LEU A 21 17.04 6.05 -5.21
C LEU A 21 16.00 6.91 -4.52
N VAL A 22 15.75 8.12 -5.03
CA VAL A 22 14.74 9.03 -4.49
C VAL A 22 13.34 8.43 -4.61
N LEU A 23 12.99 7.84 -5.75
CA LEU A 23 11.68 7.23 -5.97
C LEU A 23 11.50 5.93 -5.18
N GLY A 24 12.55 5.12 -5.05
CA GLY A 24 12.50 3.85 -4.31
C GLY A 24 12.46 4.03 -2.80
N PHE A 25 13.31 4.90 -2.24
CA PHE A 25 13.44 5.08 -0.80
C PHE A 25 12.66 6.26 -0.25
N GLY A 26 12.37 7.28 -1.07
CA GLY A 26 11.65 8.49 -0.64
C GLY A 26 10.34 8.20 0.08
N PRO A 27 9.44 7.35 -0.48
CA PRO A 27 8.19 6.97 0.18
C PRO A 27 8.37 6.20 1.50
N MET A 28 9.54 5.61 1.74
CA MET A 28 9.86 4.85 2.96
C MET A 28 10.35 5.76 4.10
N LEU A 29 10.94 6.92 3.76
CA LEU A 29 11.48 7.86 4.75
C LEU A 29 10.43 8.34 5.77
N PRO A 30 9.17 8.65 5.40
CA PRO A 30 8.14 8.98 6.38
C PRO A 30 7.87 7.87 7.41
N ILE A 31 7.93 6.60 6.99
CA ILE A 31 7.73 5.46 7.89
C ILE A 31 8.90 5.36 8.88
N LEU A 32 10.13 5.48 8.37
CA LEU A 32 11.33 5.47 9.21
C LEU A 32 11.34 6.66 10.19
N ALA A 33 11.04 7.86 9.71
CA ALA A 33 10.95 9.06 10.51
C ALA A 33 9.86 8.94 11.59
N ALA A 34 8.71 8.38 11.26
CA ALA A 34 7.65 8.08 12.23
C ALA A 34 8.11 7.06 13.29
N GLY A 35 8.82 6.00 12.90
CA GLY A 35 9.38 5.03 13.83
C GLY A 35 10.38 5.66 14.80
N LEU A 36 11.33 6.45 14.29
CA LEU A 36 12.28 7.21 15.12
C LEU A 36 11.55 8.20 16.03
N ALA A 37 10.56 8.91 15.51
CA ALA A 37 9.78 9.87 16.27
C ALA A 37 9.04 9.21 17.44
N ALA A 38 8.45 8.04 17.21
CA ALA A 38 7.76 7.26 18.24
C ALA A 38 8.71 6.77 19.34
N LEU A 39 9.98 6.52 19.03
CA LEU A 39 10.99 6.12 20.02
C LEU A 39 11.51 7.31 20.85
N LEU A 40 11.73 8.45 20.18
CA LEU A 40 12.45 9.59 20.75
C LEU A 40 11.57 10.59 21.51
N TRP A 41 10.28 10.71 21.18
CA TRP A 41 9.38 11.72 21.78
C TRP A 41 8.28 11.12 22.66
N GLY A 42 7.82 11.90 23.64
CA GLY A 42 6.69 11.55 24.50
C GLY A 42 5.32 11.81 23.84
N ASP A 43 4.26 11.59 24.60
CA ASP A 43 2.91 11.96 24.19
C ASP A 43 2.76 13.49 24.17
N PRO A 44 2.03 14.08 23.19
CA PRO A 44 1.18 13.44 22.18
C PRO A 44 1.88 13.08 20.86
N LEU A 45 3.14 13.51 20.66
CA LEU A 45 3.86 13.37 19.38
C LEU A 45 4.09 11.90 19.01
N ARG A 46 4.33 11.04 20.00
CA ARG A 46 4.42 9.59 19.82
C ARG A 46 3.16 9.01 19.17
N ALA A 47 1.98 9.41 19.63
CA ALA A 47 0.71 8.95 19.07
C ALA A 47 0.56 9.41 17.61
N VAL A 48 0.87 10.68 17.31
CA VAL A 48 0.84 11.21 15.93
C VAL A 48 1.80 10.44 15.02
N ALA A 49 3.01 10.17 15.50
CA ALA A 49 4.02 9.42 14.74
C ALA A 49 3.55 8.00 14.42
N ILE A 50 3.02 7.27 15.40
CA ILE A 50 2.51 5.91 15.20
C ILE A 50 1.36 5.91 14.20
N VAL A 51 0.35 6.77 14.39
CA VAL A 51 -0.84 6.85 13.52
C VAL A 51 -0.48 7.24 12.10
N GLY A 52 0.32 8.29 11.96
CA GLY A 52 0.73 8.80 10.66
C GLY A 52 1.59 7.78 9.93
N GLY A 53 2.53 7.14 10.63
CA GLY A 53 3.42 6.13 10.08
C GLY A 53 2.67 4.87 9.64
N THR A 54 1.77 4.33 10.47
CA THR A 54 1.00 3.14 10.12
C THR A 54 -0.01 3.41 9.02
N GLY A 55 -0.66 4.58 9.03
CA GLY A 55 -1.56 5.01 7.94
C GLY A 55 -0.84 5.16 6.61
N TRP A 56 0.36 5.75 6.61
CA TRP A 56 1.20 5.87 5.41
C TRP A 56 1.65 4.51 4.89
N ALA A 57 2.08 3.62 5.78
CA ALA A 57 2.44 2.25 5.42
C ALA A 57 1.26 1.47 4.81
N ALA A 58 0.05 1.60 5.37
CA ALA A 58 -1.15 1.00 4.83
C ALA A 58 -1.51 1.54 3.43
N ALA A 59 -1.34 2.84 3.20
CA ALA A 59 -1.55 3.45 1.89
C ALA A 59 -0.57 2.90 0.84
N ILE A 60 0.71 2.77 1.19
CA ILE A 60 1.72 2.15 0.31
C ILE A 60 1.38 0.69 0.01
N LEU A 61 0.95 -0.08 1.01
CA LEU A 61 0.54 -1.48 0.83
C LEU A 61 -0.60 -1.60 -0.20
N LEU A 62 -1.64 -0.78 -0.08
CA LEU A 62 -2.76 -0.78 -1.04
C LEU A 62 -2.34 -0.33 -2.43
N PHE A 63 -1.48 0.70 -2.52
CA PHE A 63 -0.94 1.15 -3.79
C PHE A 63 -0.15 0.05 -4.49
N ILE A 64 0.76 -0.64 -3.78
CA ILE A 64 1.55 -1.75 -4.34
C ILE A 64 0.63 -2.90 -4.75
N ALA A 65 -0.35 -3.26 -3.92
CA ALA A 65 -1.31 -4.31 -4.27
C ALA A 65 -2.06 -3.98 -5.57
N GLY A 66 -2.51 -2.73 -5.73
CA GLY A 66 -3.16 -2.26 -6.97
C GLY A 66 -2.21 -2.23 -8.18
N LEU A 67 -1.01 -1.71 -7.99
CA LEU A 67 0.02 -1.63 -9.04
C LEU A 67 0.39 -3.02 -9.55
N LEU A 68 0.58 -3.99 -8.65
CA LEU A 68 0.88 -5.38 -9.01
C LEU A 68 -0.33 -6.11 -9.59
N ALA A 69 -1.55 -5.76 -9.15
CA ALA A 69 -2.76 -6.36 -9.71
C ALA A 69 -2.96 -5.97 -11.18
N LEU A 70 -2.58 -4.77 -11.61
CA LEU A 70 -2.79 -4.29 -12.99
C LEU A 70 -2.22 -5.23 -14.09
N PRO A 71 -0.93 -5.63 -14.07
CA PRO A 71 -0.44 -6.62 -15.03
C PRO A 71 -1.02 -8.01 -14.81
N VAL A 72 -1.36 -8.39 -13.57
CA VAL A 72 -1.97 -9.69 -13.27
C VAL A 72 -3.38 -9.78 -13.85
N PHE A 73 -4.15 -8.68 -13.86
CA PHE A 73 -5.48 -8.59 -14.48
C PHE A 73 -5.45 -8.94 -15.97
N LEU A 74 -4.35 -8.62 -16.66
CA LEU A 74 -4.16 -8.97 -18.08
C LEU A 74 -4.00 -10.49 -18.29
N LEU A 75 -3.47 -11.21 -17.30
CA LEU A 75 -3.25 -12.65 -17.36
C LEU A 75 -4.44 -13.44 -16.81
N SER A 76 -5.00 -13.00 -15.70
CA SER A 76 -6.15 -13.61 -15.03
C SER A 76 -6.88 -12.58 -14.17
N PRO A 77 -8.12 -12.21 -14.54
CA PRO A 77 -8.93 -11.30 -13.74
C PRO A 77 -9.12 -11.80 -12.30
N VAL A 78 -9.31 -13.10 -12.11
CA VAL A 78 -9.48 -13.71 -10.79
C VAL A 78 -8.21 -13.56 -9.96
N ALA A 79 -7.03 -13.83 -10.51
CA ALA A 79 -5.78 -13.67 -9.78
C ALA A 79 -5.54 -12.20 -9.39
N GLY A 80 -5.87 -11.24 -10.27
CA GLY A 80 -5.80 -9.80 -9.97
C GLY A 80 -6.72 -9.42 -8.81
N ILE A 81 -7.96 -9.94 -8.80
CA ILE A 81 -8.91 -9.72 -7.71
C ILE A 81 -8.42 -10.35 -6.41
N LEU A 82 -7.89 -11.57 -6.43
CA LEU A 82 -7.35 -12.22 -5.23
C LEU A 82 -6.16 -11.45 -4.64
N LEU A 83 -5.30 -10.87 -5.47
CA LEU A 83 -4.20 -10.02 -5.03
C LEU A 83 -4.71 -8.73 -4.38
N LEU A 84 -5.74 -8.09 -4.96
CA LEU A 84 -6.41 -6.95 -4.33
C LEU A 84 -7.07 -7.34 -3.00
N MET A 85 -7.73 -8.50 -2.93
CA MET A 85 -8.32 -9.02 -1.70
C MET A 85 -7.26 -9.23 -0.62
N LEU A 86 -6.07 -9.72 -0.97
CA LEU A 86 -4.96 -9.86 -0.04
C LEU A 86 -4.50 -8.50 0.51
N GLY A 87 -4.35 -7.49 -0.36
CA GLY A 87 -4.01 -6.13 0.05
C GLY A 87 -5.06 -5.51 0.97
N TYR A 88 -6.35 -5.64 0.61
CA TYR A 88 -7.47 -5.19 1.43
C TYR A 88 -7.56 -5.94 2.76
N ALA A 89 -7.36 -7.26 2.78
CA ALA A 89 -7.38 -8.06 4.00
C ALA A 89 -6.23 -7.65 4.94
N GLY A 90 -5.05 -7.35 4.40
CA GLY A 90 -3.92 -6.80 5.15
C GLY A 90 -4.32 -5.53 5.90
N VAL A 91 -4.92 -4.56 5.20
CA VAL A 91 -5.42 -3.32 5.85
C VAL A 91 -6.56 -3.63 6.82
N ALA A 92 -7.44 -4.60 6.54
CA ALA A 92 -8.54 -4.99 7.43
C ALA A 92 -8.08 -5.57 8.76
N VAL A 93 -6.84 -6.06 8.84
CA VAL A 93 -6.22 -6.49 10.09
C VAL A 93 -5.44 -5.34 10.73
N LEU A 94 -4.65 -4.60 9.96
CA LEU A 94 -3.77 -3.54 10.47
C LEU A 94 -4.57 -2.35 11.05
N ASP A 95 -5.64 -1.92 10.38
CA ASP A 95 -6.44 -0.76 10.80
C ASP A 95 -7.16 -0.95 12.14
N PRO A 96 -7.87 -2.07 12.40
CA PRO A 96 -8.49 -2.30 13.69
C PRO A 96 -7.47 -2.54 14.81
N LEU A 97 -6.31 -3.13 14.51
CA LEU A 97 -5.23 -3.30 15.49
C LEU A 97 -4.66 -1.94 15.91
N ALA A 98 -4.37 -1.05 14.95
CA ALA A 98 -3.96 0.32 15.21
C ALA A 98 -5.01 1.06 16.06
N ALA A 99 -6.29 0.98 15.67
CA ALA A 99 -7.37 1.66 16.39
C ALA A 99 -7.59 1.12 17.82
N ARG A 100 -7.40 -0.19 18.06
CA ARG A 100 -7.46 -0.79 19.41
C ARG A 100 -6.33 -0.32 20.32
N ARG A 101 -5.17 -0.01 19.76
CA ARG A 101 -4.01 0.54 20.49
C ARG A 101 -4.17 2.01 20.87
N GLY A 102 -5.28 2.64 20.51
CA GLY A 102 -5.56 4.04 20.81
C GLY A 102 -5.01 5.03 19.79
N GLU A 103 -4.56 4.52 18.64
CA GLU A 103 -3.97 5.32 17.56
C GLU A 103 -5.06 6.14 16.84
N ALA A 104 -6.26 5.60 16.63
CA ALA A 104 -7.38 6.32 16.00
C ALA A 104 -8.56 6.56 16.97
N PRO A 105 -9.43 7.56 16.72
CA PRO A 105 -10.64 7.77 17.51
C PRO A 105 -11.50 6.49 17.57
N ARG A 106 -11.79 6.02 18.79
CA ARG A 106 -12.40 4.70 19.05
C ARG A 106 -13.76 4.47 18.35
N HIS A 107 -14.48 5.51 17.98
CA HIS A 107 -15.75 5.38 17.25
C HIS A 107 -15.54 4.88 15.82
N PHE A 108 -14.45 5.27 15.14
CA PHE A 108 -14.10 4.72 13.82
C PHE A 108 -13.58 3.27 13.91
N ALA A 109 -13.04 2.85 15.05
CA ALA A 109 -12.54 1.49 15.25
C ALA A 109 -13.62 0.42 15.05
N ARG A 110 -14.89 0.76 15.33
CA ARG A 110 -16.04 -0.14 15.15
C ARG A 110 -16.60 -0.13 13.73
N LEU A 111 -16.40 0.95 12.98
CA LEU A 111 -16.92 1.13 11.62
C LEU A 111 -16.00 0.53 10.55
N ARG A 112 -14.68 0.55 10.78
CA ARG A 112 -13.69 0.04 9.80
C ARG A 112 -13.85 -1.44 9.47
N PRO A 113 -14.01 -2.38 10.43
CA PRO A 113 -14.13 -3.80 10.09
C PRO A 113 -15.38 -4.12 9.24
N PRO A 114 -16.59 -3.63 9.57
CA PRO A 114 -17.75 -3.80 8.69
C PRO A 114 -17.56 -3.16 7.31
N GLN A 115 -16.99 -1.95 7.23
CA GLN A 115 -16.73 -1.27 5.96
C GLN A 115 -15.76 -2.09 5.07
N MET A 116 -14.71 -2.66 5.64
CA MET A 116 -13.77 -3.49 4.90
C MET A 116 -14.35 -4.85 4.51
N ALA A 117 -15.23 -5.42 5.35
CA ALA A 117 -15.98 -6.63 5.00
C ALA A 117 -16.85 -6.40 3.76
N VAL A 118 -17.53 -5.25 3.66
CA VAL A 118 -18.28 -4.87 2.45
C VAL A 118 -17.38 -4.81 1.22
N GLY A 119 -16.18 -4.21 1.32
CA GLY A 119 -15.22 -4.17 0.23
C GLY A 119 -14.73 -5.55 -0.21
N LEU A 120 -14.36 -6.41 0.75
CA LEU A 120 -13.92 -7.79 0.50
C LEU A 120 -15.03 -8.65 -0.12
N LEU A 121 -16.28 -8.48 0.35
CA LEU A 121 -17.45 -9.15 -0.24
C LEU A 121 -17.65 -8.70 -1.69
N GLY A 122 -17.55 -7.40 -1.97
CA GLY A 122 -17.63 -6.87 -3.34
C GLY A 122 -16.57 -7.48 -4.27
N LEU A 123 -15.32 -7.54 -3.82
CA LEU A 123 -14.24 -8.20 -4.58
C LEU A 123 -14.51 -9.69 -4.76
N GLY A 124 -14.98 -10.40 -3.73
CA GLY A 124 -15.34 -11.82 -3.82
C GLY A 124 -16.47 -12.08 -4.82
N LEU A 125 -17.47 -11.20 -4.89
CA LEU A 125 -18.54 -11.26 -5.89
C LEU A 125 -18.01 -11.04 -7.30
N LEU A 126 -17.08 -10.10 -7.50
CA LEU A 126 -16.43 -9.88 -8.80
C LEU A 126 -15.59 -11.10 -9.22
N ALA A 127 -14.85 -11.71 -8.30
CA ALA A 127 -14.10 -12.94 -8.57
C ALA A 127 -15.03 -14.08 -8.98
N ALA A 128 -16.13 -14.26 -8.25
CA ALA A 128 -17.14 -15.26 -8.58
C ALA A 128 -17.81 -15.00 -9.94
N ALA A 129 -18.04 -13.74 -10.30
CA ALA A 129 -18.56 -13.37 -11.61
C ALA A 129 -17.56 -13.70 -12.73
N CYS A 130 -16.27 -13.39 -12.56
CA CYS A 130 -15.24 -13.75 -13.54
C CYS A 130 -15.15 -15.27 -13.77
N LEU A 131 -15.28 -16.08 -12.70
CA LEU A 131 -15.31 -17.54 -12.79
C LEU A 131 -16.54 -18.11 -13.51
N ARG A 132 -17.59 -17.31 -13.72
CA ARG A 132 -18.79 -17.72 -14.46
C ARG A 132 -18.72 -17.37 -15.95
N ILE A 133 -17.83 -16.45 -16.34
CA ILE A 133 -17.71 -15.93 -17.70
C ILE A 133 -16.59 -16.64 -18.48
N GLY A 134 -15.55 -17.12 -17.78
CA GLY A 134 -14.48 -17.96 -18.36
C GLY A 134 -14.81 -19.44 -18.26
#